data_AF-A0A920CYR4-F1
#
_entry.id   AF-A0A920CYR4-F1
#
_cell.length_a   1.000
_cell.length_b   1.000
_cell.length_c   1.000
_cell.angle_alpha   90.00
_cell.angle_beta   90.00
_cell.angle_gamma   90.00
#
_symmetry.space_group_name_H-M   'P 1'
#
loop_
_entity.id
_entity.type
_entity.pdbx_description
1 polymer ?
#
loop_
_entity_poly.entity_id
_entity_poly.type
_entity_poly.pdbx_seq_one_letter_code
_entity_poly.pdbx_strand_id
1 'polypeptide(L)'
;MKKSIKPASLLKYIISAVFILALVLFMYKANWRGKLPGLTVEHLSQYLLSFGAWAYVLGIAAVLIQTVVPIIPFVLVAGANILIFGLFWGFVVNYVMSVVGAALSFWFARSIGQQWVLGKLNNFPTVEAFNDKLERSGFFYVLIGRLIPIVPSSAINFSAGAMKVKASHFMTATILGKFPIVLLECFIGHDMLHFHQNKGRLLLLVGIFAVLLAIGGWIKRMITHKSAV
;
A
#
# COMPACT_ATOMS: atom_id res chain seq x y z
N MET A 1 7.50 -25.11 -26.17
CA MET A 1 7.98 -25.75 -24.92
C MET A 1 7.34 -25.08 -23.70
N LYS A 2 6.45 -25.78 -22.98
CA LYS A 2 5.86 -25.31 -21.70
C LYS A 2 6.97 -25.26 -20.64
N LYS A 3 7.52 -24.08 -20.32
CA LYS A 3 8.46 -23.93 -19.19
C LYS A 3 7.71 -24.26 -17.90
N SER A 4 8.09 -25.37 -17.27
CA SER A 4 7.51 -25.84 -16.02
C SER A 4 7.68 -24.79 -14.93
N ILE A 5 6.62 -24.62 -14.14
CA ILE A 5 6.51 -23.65 -13.07
C ILE A 5 7.63 -23.93 -12.06
N LYS A 6 8.52 -22.95 -11.79
CA LYS A 6 9.50 -23.09 -10.69
C LYS A 6 8.74 -23.17 -9.36
N PRO A 7 8.81 -24.28 -8.60
CA PRO A 7 7.95 -24.52 -7.45
C PRO A 7 8.13 -23.48 -6.33
N ALA A 8 9.34 -22.91 -6.18
CA ALA A 8 9.67 -21.96 -5.12
C ALA A 8 8.96 -20.60 -5.22
N SER A 9 8.58 -20.12 -6.42
CA SER A 9 7.84 -18.86 -6.55
C SER A 9 6.35 -19.06 -6.36
N LEU A 10 5.80 -20.19 -6.81
CA LEU A 10 4.41 -20.59 -6.59
C LEU A 10 4.14 -20.79 -5.08
N LEU A 11 5.10 -21.41 -4.40
CA LEU A 11 5.06 -21.66 -2.96
C LEU A 11 4.90 -20.38 -2.14
N LYS A 12 5.57 -19.27 -2.48
CA LYS A 12 5.44 -18.01 -1.74
C LYS A 12 4.03 -17.43 -1.78
N TYR A 13 3.36 -17.45 -2.94
CA TYR A 13 1.98 -16.94 -3.05
C TYR A 13 0.96 -17.93 -2.50
N ILE A 14 1.21 -19.24 -2.57
CA ILE A 14 0.40 -20.23 -1.87
C ILE A 14 0.55 -20.00 -0.36
N ILE A 15 1.75 -19.77 0.15
CA ILE A 15 1.97 -19.41 1.56
C ILE A 15 1.27 -18.09 1.90
N SER A 16 1.33 -17.04 1.06
CA SER A 16 0.61 -15.78 1.30
C SER A 16 -0.91 -15.97 1.26
N ALA A 17 -1.43 -16.74 0.31
CA ALA A 17 -2.86 -17.01 0.17
C ALA A 17 -3.37 -17.94 1.28
N VAL A 18 -2.59 -18.94 1.68
CA VAL A 18 -2.86 -19.82 2.83
C VAL A 18 -2.72 -19.04 4.13
N PHE A 19 -1.77 -18.10 4.23
CA PHE A 19 -1.65 -17.22 5.39
C PHE A 19 -2.83 -16.27 5.48
N ILE A 20 -3.24 -15.62 4.38
CA ILE A 20 -4.42 -14.76 4.32
C ILE A 20 -5.69 -15.58 4.61
N LEU A 21 -5.83 -16.77 4.02
CA LEU A 21 -6.96 -17.67 4.25
C LEU A 21 -6.97 -18.17 5.70
N ALA A 22 -5.81 -18.52 6.27
CA ALA A 22 -5.67 -18.89 7.67
C ALA A 22 -5.95 -17.70 8.59
N LEU A 23 -5.61 -16.48 8.20
CA LEU A 23 -5.90 -15.25 8.95
C LEU A 23 -7.39 -14.90 8.86
N VAL A 24 -8.02 -15.09 7.70
CA VAL A 24 -9.47 -14.97 7.49
C VAL A 24 -10.24 -16.04 8.28
N LEU A 25 -9.81 -17.30 8.24
CA LEU A 25 -10.39 -18.41 8.99
C LEU A 25 -10.12 -18.27 10.50
N PHE A 26 -8.95 -17.77 10.88
CA PHE A 26 -8.62 -17.41 12.25
C PHE A 26 -9.51 -16.28 12.72
N MET A 27 -9.72 -15.20 11.95
CA MET A 27 -10.65 -14.13 12.31
C MET A 27 -12.11 -14.62 12.35
N TYR A 28 -12.51 -15.54 11.46
CA TYR A 28 -13.84 -16.13 11.43
C TYR A 28 -14.11 -17.05 12.63
N LYS A 29 -13.13 -17.88 13.00
CA LYS A 29 -13.24 -18.88 14.08
C LYS A 29 -12.84 -18.32 15.45
N ALA A 30 -11.99 -17.31 15.49
CA ALA A 30 -11.65 -16.59 16.71
C ALA A 30 -12.89 -15.83 17.16
N ASN A 31 -13.61 -16.45 18.06
CA ASN A 31 -14.55 -15.78 18.93
C ASN A 31 -13.69 -14.89 19.85
N TRP A 32 -13.24 -13.71 19.37
CA TRP A 32 -12.48 -12.68 20.11
C TRP A 32 -13.25 -12.11 21.32
N ARG A 33 -14.25 -12.84 21.81
CA ARG A 33 -14.94 -12.61 23.07
C ARG A 33 -13.91 -12.52 24.20
N GLY A 34 -13.73 -11.31 24.72
CA GLY A 34 -13.30 -11.05 26.09
C GLY A 34 -11.93 -11.58 26.53
N LYS A 35 -11.06 -12.06 25.62
CA LYS A 35 -9.76 -12.66 26.00
C LYS A 35 -8.59 -11.68 26.00
N LEU A 36 -8.78 -10.42 25.61
CA LEU A 36 -7.83 -9.32 25.82
C LEU A 36 -8.49 -8.24 26.68
N PRO A 37 -8.57 -8.42 28.01
CA PRO A 37 -9.08 -7.38 28.90
C PRO A 37 -8.20 -6.12 28.74
N GLY A 38 -8.80 -5.01 28.28
CA GLY A 38 -8.13 -3.71 28.07
C GLY A 38 -7.99 -3.23 26.62
N LEU A 39 -8.29 -4.04 25.62
CA LEU A 39 -8.20 -3.68 24.19
C LEU A 39 -9.59 -3.52 23.54
N THR A 40 -10.48 -2.73 24.14
CA THR A 40 -11.71 -2.31 23.42
C THR A 40 -11.43 -1.08 22.57
N VAL A 41 -12.24 -0.87 21.54
CA VAL A 41 -12.12 0.28 20.63
C VAL A 41 -12.22 1.59 21.41
N GLU A 42 -13.09 1.61 22.42
CA GLU A 42 -13.33 2.75 23.30
C GLU A 42 -12.08 3.06 24.13
N HIS A 43 -11.45 2.06 24.75
CA HIS A 43 -10.19 2.26 25.48
C HIS A 43 -9.05 2.71 24.56
N LEU A 44 -8.95 2.17 23.35
CA LEU A 44 -7.91 2.57 22.39
C LEU A 44 -8.12 4.01 21.90
N SER A 45 -9.37 4.38 21.61
CA SER A 45 -9.75 5.74 21.23
C SER A 45 -9.47 6.72 22.37
N GLN A 46 -9.90 6.40 23.59
CA GLN A 46 -9.62 7.22 24.78
C GLN A 46 -8.13 7.35 25.06
N TYR A 47 -7.35 6.27 24.91
CA TYR A 47 -5.90 6.31 25.07
C TYR A 47 -5.25 7.23 24.03
N LEU A 48 -5.60 7.11 22.75
CA LEU A 48 -5.07 7.98 21.70
C LEU A 48 -5.48 9.44 21.91
N LEU A 49 -6.73 9.69 22.30
CA LEU A 49 -7.23 11.04 22.58
C LEU A 49 -6.71 11.63 23.89
N SER A 50 -6.20 10.81 24.82
CA SER A 50 -5.59 11.28 26.07
C SER A 50 -4.35 12.15 25.84
N PHE A 51 -3.72 12.04 24.66
CA PHE A 51 -2.62 12.91 24.23
C PHE A 51 -3.10 14.32 23.81
N GLY A 52 -4.41 14.59 23.79
CA GLY A 52 -4.99 15.89 23.44
C GLY A 52 -4.62 16.32 22.02
N ALA A 53 -4.16 17.57 21.87
CA ALA A 53 -3.76 18.12 20.56
C ALA A 53 -2.64 17.30 19.88
N TRP A 54 -1.79 16.64 20.66
CA TRP A 54 -0.70 15.81 20.13
C TRP A 54 -1.20 14.56 19.41
N ALA A 55 -2.39 14.04 19.74
CA ALA A 55 -2.98 12.90 19.04
C ALA A 55 -3.11 13.18 17.53
N TYR A 56 -3.59 14.37 17.18
CA TYR A 56 -3.77 14.80 15.79
C TYR A 56 -2.42 14.99 15.07
N VAL A 57 -1.46 15.62 15.73
CA VAL A 57 -0.10 15.83 15.18
C VAL A 57 0.59 14.49 14.92
N LEU A 58 0.55 13.58 15.89
CA LEU A 58 1.16 12.26 15.79
C LEU A 58 0.44 11.40 14.73
N GLY A 59 -0.88 11.50 14.61
CA GLY A 59 -1.65 10.80 13.59
C GLY A 59 -1.30 11.23 12.16
N ILE A 60 -1.14 12.54 11.94
CA ILE A 60 -0.68 13.13 10.67
C ILE A 60 0.75 12.67 10.37
N ALA A 61 1.66 12.82 11.34
CA ALA A 61 3.06 12.44 11.20
C ALA A 61 3.22 10.93 10.93
N ALA A 62 2.42 10.09 11.58
CA ALA A 62 2.47 8.64 11.41
C ALA A 62 2.17 8.22 9.97
N VAL A 63 1.16 8.80 9.32
CA VAL A 63 0.85 8.50 7.90
C VAL A 63 1.98 8.95 7.00
N LEU A 64 2.50 10.16 7.24
CA LEU A 64 3.58 10.72 6.44
C LEU A 64 4.83 9.83 6.51
N ILE A 65 5.26 9.51 7.74
CA ILE A 65 6.43 8.67 8.00
C ILE A 65 6.22 7.26 7.43
N GLN A 66 5.07 6.65 7.68
CA GLN A 66 4.75 5.32 7.16
C GLN A 66 4.79 5.29 5.63
N THR A 67 4.33 6.35 4.97
CA THR A 67 4.29 6.42 3.50
C THR A 67 5.70 6.45 2.91
N VAL A 68 6.63 7.12 3.60
CA VAL A 68 8.04 7.20 3.22
C VAL A 68 8.78 5.91 3.59
N VAL A 69 8.56 5.41 4.81
CA VAL A 69 9.21 4.23 5.39
C VAL A 69 8.12 3.25 5.88
N PRO A 70 7.68 2.31 5.03
CA PRO A 70 6.57 1.41 5.35
C PRO A 70 7.06 0.25 6.24
N ILE A 71 7.33 0.57 7.51
CA ILE A 71 7.71 -0.41 8.54
C ILE A 71 6.48 -1.18 9.03
N ILE A 72 5.34 -0.47 9.10
CA ILE A 72 4.07 -1.01 9.59
C ILE A 72 3.01 -1.03 8.47
N PRO A 73 2.06 -2.00 8.50
CA PRO A 73 0.94 -2.03 7.58
C PRO A 73 0.11 -0.74 7.62
N PHE A 74 -0.18 -0.15 6.46
CA PHE A 74 -0.92 1.11 6.35
C PHE A 74 -2.30 1.03 7.03
N VAL A 75 -3.00 -0.10 6.90
CA VAL A 75 -4.31 -0.36 7.51
C VAL A 75 -4.33 -0.07 9.03
N LEU A 76 -3.24 -0.34 9.74
CA LEU A 76 -3.16 -0.08 11.19
C LEU A 76 -3.08 1.42 11.50
N VAL A 77 -2.25 2.15 10.75
CA VAL A 77 -2.14 3.61 10.87
C VAL A 77 -3.46 4.27 10.46
N ALA A 78 -4.07 3.76 9.39
CA ALA A 78 -5.34 4.25 8.90
C ALA A 78 -6.46 4.08 9.93
N GLY A 79 -6.54 2.90 10.56
CA GLY A 79 -7.47 2.61 11.64
C GLY A 79 -7.27 3.51 12.86
N ALA A 80 -6.02 3.73 13.29
CA ALA A 80 -5.71 4.62 14.40
C ALA A 80 -6.17 6.07 14.12
N ASN A 81 -5.93 6.58 12.90
CA ASN A 81 -6.41 7.90 12.51
C ASN A 81 -7.94 7.98 12.40
N ILE A 82 -8.62 6.90 12.07
CA ILE A 82 -10.08 6.86 12.09
C ILE A 82 -10.61 6.97 13.53
N LEU A 83 -9.90 6.45 14.53
CA LEU A 83 -10.26 6.65 15.94
C LEU A 83 -10.06 8.09 16.39
N ILE A 84 -8.99 8.74 15.92
CA ILE A 84 -8.65 10.12 16.32
C ILE A 84 -9.54 11.16 15.62
N PHE A 85 -9.74 11.01 14.31
CA PHE A 85 -10.39 12.01 13.46
C PHE A 85 -11.83 11.63 13.06
N GLY A 86 -12.28 10.41 13.35
CA GLY A 86 -13.51 9.84 12.79
C GLY A 86 -13.32 9.31 11.36
N LEU A 87 -14.31 8.61 10.82
CA LEU A 87 -14.18 7.90 9.55
C LEU A 87 -13.89 8.83 8.36
N PHE A 88 -14.64 9.92 8.23
CA PHE A 88 -14.49 10.85 7.11
C PHE A 88 -13.16 11.62 7.16
N TRP A 89 -12.90 12.33 8.27
CA TRP A 89 -11.67 13.12 8.40
C TRP A 89 -10.43 12.24 8.55
N GLY A 90 -10.55 11.07 9.17
CA GLY A 90 -9.50 10.06 9.20
C GLY A 90 -9.12 9.62 7.79
N PHE A 91 -10.10 9.32 6.93
CA PHE A 91 -9.85 9.04 5.51
C PHE A 91 -9.17 10.21 4.80
N VAL A 92 -9.68 11.45 4.96
CA VAL A 92 -9.09 12.64 4.33
C VAL A 92 -7.63 12.82 4.75
N VAL A 93 -7.34 12.75 6.05
CA VAL A 93 -5.98 12.87 6.59
C VAL A 93 -5.08 11.76 6.05
N ASN A 94 -5.53 10.51 6.12
CA ASN A 94 -4.80 9.36 5.59
C ASN A 94 -4.49 9.52 4.10
N TYR A 95 -5.48 9.93 3.31
CA TYR A 95 -5.33 10.10 1.87
C TYR A 95 -4.35 11.23 1.54
N VAL A 96 -4.60 12.44 2.06
CA VAL A 96 -3.79 13.62 1.75
C VAL A 96 -2.35 13.42 2.24
N MET A 97 -2.14 12.99 3.48
CA MET A 97 -0.78 12.77 4.00
C MET A 97 -0.05 11.66 3.28
N SER A 98 -0.76 10.64 2.78
CA SER A 98 -0.12 9.61 1.96
C SER A 98 0.21 10.07 0.53
N VAL A 99 -0.50 11.05 -0.01
CA VAL A 99 -0.13 11.71 -1.28
C VAL A 99 1.07 12.63 -1.04
N VAL A 100 1.07 13.41 0.04
CA VAL A 100 2.18 14.29 0.42
C VAL A 100 3.45 13.46 0.67
N GLY A 101 3.36 12.40 1.47
CA GLY A 101 4.49 11.50 1.73
C GLY A 101 5.04 10.86 0.44
N ALA A 102 4.14 10.49 -0.49
CA ALA A 102 4.56 9.98 -1.79
C ALA A 102 5.29 11.02 -2.64
N ALA A 103 4.82 12.27 -2.63
CA ALA A 103 5.49 13.39 -3.29
C ALA A 103 6.86 13.66 -2.68
N LEU A 104 6.99 13.65 -1.35
CA LEU A 104 8.26 13.83 -0.66
C LEU A 104 9.27 12.74 -1.04
N SER A 105 8.87 11.47 -0.98
CA SER A 105 9.73 10.36 -1.41
C SER A 105 10.16 10.48 -2.87
N PHE A 106 9.24 10.87 -3.75
CA PHE A 106 9.53 11.05 -5.18
C PHE A 106 10.55 12.17 -5.42
N TRP A 107 10.34 13.34 -4.82
CA TRP A 107 11.24 14.48 -4.98
C TRP A 107 12.60 14.23 -4.32
N PHE A 108 12.62 13.59 -3.15
CA PHE A 108 13.85 13.14 -2.52
C PHE A 108 14.66 12.22 -3.45
N ALA A 109 14.00 11.22 -4.04
CA ALA A 109 14.63 10.31 -4.99
C ALA A 109 15.09 11.01 -6.27
N ARG A 110 14.33 11.99 -6.76
CA ARG A 110 14.66 12.78 -7.94
C ARG A 110 15.88 13.66 -7.71
N SER A 111 15.93 14.38 -6.59
CA SER A 111 17.02 15.30 -6.31
C SER A 111 18.34 14.60 -6.00
N ILE A 112 18.30 13.48 -5.27
CA ILE A 112 19.52 12.83 -4.77
C ILE A 112 19.83 11.55 -5.56
N GLY A 113 18.81 10.74 -5.84
CA GLY A 113 18.98 9.41 -6.42
C GLY A 113 19.08 9.39 -7.94
N GLN A 114 18.44 10.32 -8.65
CA GLN A 114 18.31 10.24 -10.11
C GLN A 114 19.67 10.32 -10.82
N GLN A 115 20.55 11.25 -10.44
CA GLN A 115 21.87 11.37 -11.07
C GLN A 115 22.70 10.08 -10.87
N TRP A 116 22.70 9.54 -9.64
CA TRP A 116 23.42 8.30 -9.33
C TRP A 116 22.86 7.08 -10.07
N VAL A 117 21.53 6.92 -10.09
CA VAL A 117 20.87 5.81 -10.77
C VAL A 117 21.09 5.89 -12.28
N LEU A 118 20.86 7.06 -12.89
CA LEU A 118 21.03 7.25 -14.33
C LEU A 118 22.50 7.13 -14.75
N GLY A 119 23.44 7.69 -13.99
CA GLY A 119 24.86 7.58 -14.30
C GLY A 119 25.40 6.15 -14.25
N LYS A 120 24.81 5.29 -13.40
CA LYS A 120 25.23 3.89 -13.27
C LYS A 120 24.48 2.94 -14.23
N LEU A 121 23.23 3.24 -14.56
CA LEU A 121 22.34 2.31 -15.26
C LEU A 121 22.03 2.71 -16.71
N ASN A 122 22.22 3.96 -17.14
CA ASN A 122 21.94 4.35 -18.52
C ASN A 122 22.87 3.70 -19.56
N ASN A 123 24.00 3.12 -19.12
CA ASN A 123 24.87 2.35 -20.01
C ASN A 123 24.23 1.02 -20.47
N PHE A 124 23.11 0.62 -19.86
CA PHE A 124 22.34 -0.56 -20.29
C PHE A 124 21.21 -0.12 -21.24
N PRO A 125 21.21 -0.56 -22.51
CA PRO A 125 20.20 -0.17 -23.50
C PRO A 125 18.75 -0.44 -23.05
N THR A 126 18.54 -1.50 -22.24
CA THR A 126 17.24 -1.84 -21.67
C THR A 126 16.71 -0.77 -20.71
N VAL A 127 17.59 -0.14 -19.93
CA VAL A 127 17.23 0.91 -18.95
C VAL A 127 16.90 2.21 -19.67
N GLU A 128 17.69 2.55 -20.69
CA GLU A 128 17.45 3.72 -21.53
C GLU A 128 16.10 3.61 -22.26
N ALA A 129 15.85 2.49 -22.95
CA ALA A 129 14.59 2.25 -23.64
C ALA A 129 13.38 2.23 -22.68
N PHE A 130 13.58 1.81 -21.43
CA PHE A 130 12.53 1.87 -20.42
C PHE A 130 12.29 3.29 -19.91
N ASN A 131 13.36 4.08 -19.70
CA ASN A 131 13.27 5.49 -19.33
C ASN A 131 12.50 6.31 -20.38
N ASP A 132 12.73 6.07 -21.67
CA ASP A 132 11.99 6.75 -22.74
C ASP A 132 10.49 6.45 -22.70
N LYS A 133 10.11 5.20 -22.39
CA LYS A 133 8.71 4.81 -22.19
C LYS A 133 8.11 5.46 -20.95
N LEU A 134 8.86 5.53 -19.85
CA LEU A 134 8.43 6.19 -18.62
C LEU A 134 8.26 7.71 -18.80
N GLU A 135 9.08 8.33 -19.63
CA GLU A 135 8.99 9.76 -19.92
C GLU A 135 7.72 10.10 -20.70
N ARG A 136 7.36 9.26 -21.68
CA ARG A 136 6.15 9.44 -22.51
C ARG A 136 4.88 8.99 -21.79
N SER A 137 4.90 7.83 -21.14
CA SER A 137 3.70 7.15 -20.61
C SER A 137 3.75 6.89 -19.10
N GLY A 138 4.62 7.59 -18.36
CA GLY A 138 4.85 7.38 -16.93
C GLY A 138 3.59 7.41 -16.06
N PHE A 139 2.56 8.18 -16.46
CA PHE A 139 1.27 8.22 -15.77
C PHE A 139 0.67 6.82 -15.65
N PHE A 140 0.56 6.10 -16.78
CA PHE A 140 -0.04 4.76 -16.81
C PHE A 140 0.80 3.75 -16.03
N TYR A 141 2.13 3.82 -16.14
CA TYR A 141 3.01 2.93 -15.39
C TYR A 141 2.87 3.10 -13.87
N VAL A 142 2.82 4.36 -13.40
CA VAL A 142 2.62 4.65 -11.97
C VAL A 142 1.21 4.26 -11.53
N LEU A 143 0.18 4.58 -12.33
CA LEU A 143 -1.21 4.28 -12.00
C LEU A 143 -1.44 2.77 -11.89
N ILE A 144 -1.00 2.00 -12.89
CA ILE A 144 -1.08 0.52 -12.86
C ILE A 144 -0.29 -0.02 -11.67
N GLY A 145 0.91 0.51 -11.40
CA GLY A 145 1.70 0.13 -10.25
C GLY A 145 0.95 0.32 -8.92
N ARG A 146 0.17 1.40 -8.80
CA ARG A 146 -0.64 1.68 -7.60
C ARG A 146 -1.91 0.84 -7.49
N LEU A 147 -2.52 0.51 -8.62
CA LEU A 147 -3.70 -0.35 -8.67
C LEU A 147 -3.37 -1.84 -8.46
N ILE A 148 -2.09 -2.21 -8.61
CA ILE A 148 -1.57 -3.55 -8.29
C ILE A 148 -1.03 -3.52 -6.84
N PRO A 149 -1.75 -4.04 -5.82
CA PRO A 149 -1.42 -3.85 -4.40
C PRO A 149 -0.20 -4.67 -3.91
N ILE A 150 0.64 -5.15 -4.81
CA ILE A 150 1.83 -5.96 -4.48
C ILE A 150 3.08 -5.09 -4.40
N VAL A 151 3.10 -3.99 -5.13
CA VAL A 151 4.25 -3.09 -5.15
C VAL A 151 4.13 -2.16 -3.94
N PRO A 152 5.08 -2.19 -2.99
CA PRO A 152 5.06 -1.26 -1.87
C PRO A 152 5.02 0.18 -2.37
N SER A 153 4.21 1.05 -1.75
CA SER A 153 4.08 2.43 -2.21
C SER A 153 5.43 3.15 -2.23
N SER A 154 6.30 2.91 -1.24
CA SER A 154 7.65 3.48 -1.22
C SER A 154 8.47 3.08 -2.44
N ALA A 155 8.39 1.81 -2.86
CA ALA A 155 9.08 1.32 -4.05
C ALA A 155 8.62 2.08 -5.31
N ILE A 156 7.32 2.32 -5.48
CA ILE A 156 6.80 3.14 -6.58
C ILE A 156 7.33 4.58 -6.48
N ASN A 157 7.26 5.19 -5.30
CA ASN A 157 7.65 6.58 -5.09
C ASN A 157 9.15 6.81 -5.41
N PHE A 158 10.03 6.01 -4.81
CA PHE A 158 11.47 6.14 -4.99
C PHE A 158 11.91 5.75 -6.41
N SER A 159 11.36 4.67 -6.98
CA SER A 159 11.71 4.27 -8.35
C SER A 159 11.24 5.28 -9.40
N ALA A 160 10.02 5.81 -9.27
CA ALA A 160 9.53 6.83 -10.20
C ALA A 160 10.36 8.12 -10.13
N GLY A 161 10.79 8.54 -8.93
CA GLY A 161 11.64 9.73 -8.76
C GLY A 161 13.06 9.54 -9.27
N ALA A 162 13.64 8.35 -9.08
CA ALA A 162 14.97 8.02 -9.58
C ALA A 162 15.04 7.79 -11.11
N MET A 163 13.90 7.57 -11.77
CA MET A 163 13.79 7.34 -13.21
C MET A 163 13.27 8.60 -13.95
N LYS A 164 13.17 8.55 -15.28
CA LYS A 164 12.68 9.68 -16.11
C LYS A 164 11.15 9.87 -16.10
N VAL A 165 10.46 9.55 -15.00
CA VAL A 165 9.00 9.80 -14.89
C VAL A 165 8.74 11.30 -14.68
N LYS A 166 7.87 11.93 -15.46
CA LYS A 166 7.49 13.34 -15.26
C LYS A 166 6.80 13.54 -13.90
N ALA A 167 7.11 14.63 -13.20
CA ALA A 167 6.50 14.91 -11.89
C ALA A 167 4.97 15.00 -11.99
N SER A 168 4.44 15.64 -13.03
CA SER A 168 3.00 15.71 -13.29
C SER A 168 2.36 14.34 -13.45
N HIS A 169 2.97 13.46 -14.25
CA HIS A 169 2.53 12.08 -14.45
C HIS A 169 2.51 11.30 -13.13
N PHE A 170 3.56 11.42 -12.32
CA PHE A 170 3.62 10.78 -11.02
C PHE A 170 2.52 11.30 -10.08
N MET A 171 2.37 12.62 -9.97
CA MET A 171 1.42 13.25 -9.05
C MET A 171 -0.03 12.91 -9.40
N THR A 172 -0.44 13.06 -10.65
CA THR A 172 -1.83 12.76 -11.07
C THR A 172 -2.15 11.28 -10.96
N ALA A 173 -1.23 10.39 -11.36
CA ALA A 173 -1.39 8.95 -11.17
C ALA A 173 -1.46 8.57 -9.69
N THR A 174 -0.73 9.28 -8.84
CA THR A 174 -0.70 9.05 -7.39
C THR A 174 -1.98 9.47 -6.71
N ILE A 175 -2.49 10.65 -7.03
CA ILE A 175 -3.77 11.15 -6.53
C ILE A 175 -4.89 10.17 -6.90
N LEU A 176 -4.98 9.79 -8.18
CA LEU A 176 -6.02 8.86 -8.66
C LEU A 176 -5.84 7.45 -8.10
N GLY A 177 -4.62 6.90 -8.15
CA GLY A 177 -4.35 5.52 -7.75
C GLY A 177 -4.42 5.29 -6.24
N LYS A 178 -4.06 6.29 -5.42
CA LYS A 178 -4.15 6.16 -3.95
C LYS A 178 -5.57 6.26 -3.43
N PHE A 179 -6.49 6.93 -4.13
CA PHE A 179 -7.85 7.14 -3.65
C PHE A 179 -8.58 5.83 -3.34
N PRO A 180 -8.74 4.88 -4.29
CA PRO A 180 -9.49 3.64 -4.02
C PRO A 180 -8.79 2.74 -3.00
N ILE A 181 -7.45 2.68 -3.01
CA ILE A 181 -6.71 1.78 -2.11
C ILE A 181 -6.71 2.30 -0.66
N VAL A 182 -6.50 3.60 -0.46
CA VAL A 182 -6.56 4.21 0.89
C VAL A 182 -7.98 4.14 1.44
N LEU A 183 -8.99 4.31 0.60
CA LEU A 183 -10.39 4.17 1.01
C LEU A 183 -10.67 2.75 1.50
N LEU A 184 -10.26 1.74 0.71
CA LEU A 184 -10.38 0.33 1.08
C LEU A 184 -9.66 0.03 2.40
N GLU A 185 -8.41 0.49 2.56
CA GLU A 185 -7.62 0.29 3.78
C GLU A 185 -8.22 1.00 5.00
N CYS A 186 -8.81 2.18 4.83
CA CYS A 186 -9.54 2.88 5.88
C CYS A 186 -10.76 2.08 6.34
N PHE A 187 -11.57 1.56 5.42
CA PHE A 187 -12.73 0.74 5.79
C PHE A 187 -12.32 -0.58 6.44
N ILE A 188 -11.25 -1.23 5.96
CA ILE A 188 -10.71 -2.43 6.61
C ILE A 188 -10.25 -2.07 8.03
N GLY A 189 -9.49 -0.98 8.22
CA GLY A 189 -9.03 -0.54 9.54
C GLY A 189 -10.19 -0.25 10.49
N HIS A 190 -11.21 0.48 10.02
CA HIS A 190 -12.43 0.76 10.77
C HIS A 190 -13.17 -0.52 11.18
N ASP A 191 -13.32 -1.48 10.25
CA ASP A 191 -14.07 -2.71 10.49
C ASP A 191 -13.30 -3.75 11.30
N MET A 192 -11.97 -3.73 11.24
CA MET A 192 -11.12 -4.51 12.16
C MET A 192 -11.35 -4.06 13.60
N LEU A 193 -11.49 -2.76 13.83
CA LEU A 193 -11.80 -2.20 15.14
C LEU A 193 -13.25 -2.54 15.54
N HIS A 194 -14.21 -2.37 14.62
CA HIS A 194 -15.63 -2.68 14.86
C HIS A 194 -16.03 -4.09 14.41
N PHE A 195 -15.15 -5.08 14.68
CA PHE A 195 -15.28 -6.43 14.13
C PHE A 195 -16.68 -7.00 14.34
N HIS A 196 -17.25 -6.85 15.53
CA HIS A 196 -18.55 -7.42 15.90
C HIS A 196 -19.72 -6.93 15.06
N GLN A 197 -19.74 -5.65 14.69
CA GLN A 197 -20.84 -5.02 13.96
C GLN A 197 -20.69 -5.24 12.45
N ASN A 198 -19.45 -5.26 11.95
CA ASN A 198 -19.15 -5.21 10.52
C ASN A 198 -18.49 -6.49 9.97
N LYS A 199 -18.60 -7.65 10.65
CA LYS A 199 -17.93 -8.91 10.26
C LYS A 199 -18.06 -9.24 8.77
N GLY A 200 -19.28 -9.20 8.24
CA GLY A 200 -19.55 -9.54 6.85
C GLY A 200 -18.87 -8.58 5.86
N ARG A 201 -18.94 -7.27 6.15
CA ARG A 201 -18.28 -6.24 5.34
C ARG A 201 -16.76 -6.37 5.41
N LEU A 202 -16.19 -6.61 6.60
CA LEU A 202 -14.76 -6.83 6.75
C LEU A 202 -14.26 -8.01 5.92
N LEU A 203 -14.95 -9.16 5.99
CA LEU A 203 -14.57 -10.36 5.23
C LEU A 203 -14.63 -10.10 3.73
N LEU A 204 -15.65 -9.37 3.26
CA LEU A 204 -15.77 -8.96 1.87
C LEU A 204 -14.63 -8.03 1.45
N LEU A 205 -14.30 -7.01 2.25
CA LEU A 205 -13.24 -6.05 1.93
C LEU A 205 -11.85 -6.69 1.95
N VAL A 206 -11.57 -7.54 2.95
CA VAL A 206 -10.33 -8.33 3.01
C VAL A 206 -10.27 -9.32 1.84
N GLY A 207 -11.40 -9.92 1.46
CA GLY A 207 -11.53 -10.77 0.28
C GLY A 207 -11.21 -10.02 -1.02
N ILE A 208 -11.78 -8.84 -1.22
CA ILE A 208 -11.46 -7.95 -2.36
C ILE A 208 -9.97 -7.62 -2.36
N PHE A 209 -9.41 -7.21 -1.23
CA PHE A 209 -7.98 -6.89 -1.12
C PHE A 209 -7.09 -8.09 -1.47
N ALA A 210 -7.45 -9.28 -0.99
CA ALA A 210 -6.77 -10.52 -1.30
C ALA A 210 -6.87 -10.90 -2.80
N VAL A 211 -8.04 -10.69 -3.42
CA VAL A 211 -8.24 -10.91 -4.85
C VAL A 211 -7.40 -9.94 -5.67
N LEU A 212 -7.34 -8.66 -5.30
CA LEU A 212 -6.47 -7.68 -5.97
C LEU A 212 -4.99 -8.06 -5.86
N LEU A 213 -4.55 -8.57 -4.70
CA LEU A 213 -3.20 -9.14 -4.53
C LEU A 213 -2.99 -10.39 -5.39
N ALA A 214 -3.97 -11.27 -5.51
CA ALA A 214 -3.86 -12.47 -6.34
C ALA A 214 -3.76 -12.12 -7.84
N ILE A 215 -4.64 -11.23 -8.33
CA ILE A 215 -4.65 -10.73 -9.71
C ILE A 215 -3.33 -10.03 -10.02
N GLY A 216 -2.86 -9.14 -9.14
CA GLY A 216 -1.57 -8.49 -9.29
C GLY A 216 -0.42 -9.49 -9.44
N GLY A 217 -0.48 -10.59 -8.68
CA GLY A 217 0.57 -11.60 -8.64
C GLY A 217 0.57 -12.41 -9.93
N TRP A 218 -0.61 -12.70 -10.44
CA TRP A 218 -0.82 -13.33 -11.73
C TRP A 218 -0.35 -12.45 -12.90
N ILE A 219 -0.70 -11.16 -12.91
CA ILE A 219 -0.23 -10.19 -13.92
C ILE A 219 1.30 -10.10 -13.92
N LYS A 220 1.91 -9.95 -12.73
CA LYS A 220 3.37 -9.94 -12.59
C LYS A 220 4.01 -11.17 -13.21
N ARG A 221 3.42 -12.36 -13.00
CA ARG A 221 3.89 -13.63 -13.58
C ARG A 221 3.78 -13.65 -15.11
N MET A 222 2.68 -13.16 -15.70
CA MET A 222 2.54 -13.10 -17.16
C MET A 222 3.61 -12.22 -17.81
N ILE A 223 3.91 -11.07 -17.20
CA ILE A 223 4.92 -10.12 -17.70
C ILE A 223 6.33 -10.73 -17.59
N THR A 224 6.65 -11.36 -16.47
CA THR A 224 7.96 -12.00 -16.28
C THR A 224 8.17 -13.23 -17.17
N HIS A 225 7.12 -13.97 -17.51
CA HIS A 225 7.22 -15.11 -18.43
C HIS A 225 7.45 -14.71 -19.89
N LYS A 226 6.89 -13.58 -20.35
CA LYS A 226 7.11 -13.05 -21.70
C LYS A 226 8.51 -12.47 -21.91
N SER A 227 9.21 -12.09 -20.84
CA SER A 227 10.55 -11.49 -20.92
C SER A 227 11.68 -12.53 -20.87
N ALA A 228 11.35 -13.82 -20.76
CA ALA A 228 12.29 -14.94 -20.64
C ALA A 228 12.18 -15.95 -21.81
N VAL A 229 11.57 -15.51 -22.91
CA VAL A 229 11.47 -16.15 -24.23
C VAL A 229 12.00 -15.14 -25.23
#